data_AF-A0A089I299-F1
#
_entry.id   AF-A0A089I299-F1
#
_cell.length_a   1.000
_cell.length_b   1.000
_cell.length_c   1.000
_cell.angle_alpha   90.00
_cell.angle_beta   90.00
_cell.angle_gamma   90.00
#
_symmetry.space_group_name_H-M   'P 1'
#
loop_
_entity.id
_entity.type
_entity.pdbx_description
1 polymer ?
#
loop_
_entity_poly.entity_id
_entity_poly.type
_entity_poly.pdbx_seq_one_letter_code
_entity_poly.pdbx_strand_id
1 'polypeptide(L)' 'MIKYADDVRFPSKQDQKNEYENIQDDISETSLEKLVKITKTEYHAIIKYKQNNRDSTEITLPVIKKDDGWKIIVGEDIK' A
#
# COMPACT_ATOMS: atom_id res chain seq x y z
N MET A 1 8.46 -2.67 3.65
CA MET A 1 7.20 -1.94 3.38
C MET A 1 7.37 -0.42 3.49
N ILE A 2 7.95 0.09 4.58
CA ILE A 2 8.04 1.54 4.91
C ILE A 2 8.64 2.42 3.79
N LYS A 3 9.66 1.95 3.05
CA LYS A 3 10.26 2.72 1.95
C LYS A 3 9.35 2.88 0.72
N TYR A 4 8.31 2.07 0.62
CA TYR A 4 7.36 2.04 -0.50
C TYR A 4 5.99 2.63 -0.12
N ALA A 5 5.88 3.23 1.06
CA ALA A 5 4.67 3.87 1.54
C ALA A 5 4.98 5.27 2.08
N ASP A 6 4.20 6.25 1.64
CA ASP A 6 4.12 7.57 2.26
C ASP A 6 2.85 7.62 3.09
N ASP A 7 2.99 7.27 4.37
CA ASP A 7 1.88 7.30 5.33
C ASP A 7 1.80 8.69 5.97
N VAL A 8 0.84 9.47 5.52
CA VAL A 8 0.64 10.86 5.95
C VAL A 8 0.04 10.96 7.35
N ARG A 9 -0.35 9.83 7.96
CA ARG A 9 -0.84 9.79 9.35
C ARG A 9 0.29 9.91 10.38
N PHE A 10 1.53 9.59 9.99
CA PHE A 10 2.67 9.63 10.91
C PHE A 10 3.47 10.93 10.73
N PRO A 11 3.79 11.63 11.83
CA PRO A 11 4.51 12.91 11.78
C PRO A 11 5.99 12.72 11.42
N SER A 12 6.56 11.53 11.59
CA SER A 12 7.93 11.21 11.21
C SER A 12 8.06 9.80 10.62
N LYS A 13 9.09 9.59 9.80
CA LYS A 13 9.42 8.26 9.25
C LYS A 13 9.86 7.26 10.33
N GLN A 14 10.36 7.74 11.47
CA GLN A 14 10.72 6.87 12.59
C GLN A 14 9.46 6.31 13.26
N ASP A 15 8.43 7.13 13.45
CA ASP A 15 7.15 6.68 14.03
C ASP A 15 6.45 5.69 13.09
N GLN A 16 6.42 5.99 11.79
CA GLN A 16 5.91 5.06 10.77
C GLN A 16 6.66 3.71 10.81
N LYS A 17 7.99 3.76 10.95
CA LYS A 17 8.82 2.55 11.03
C LYS A 17 8.46 1.71 12.26
N ASN A 18 8.39 2.34 13.43
CA ASN A 18 8.07 1.66 14.68
C ASN A 18 6.69 0.97 14.60
N GLU A 19 5.69 1.62 14.01
CA GLU A 19 4.37 1.01 13.86
C GLU A 19 4.41 -0.19 12.92
N TYR A 20 5.04 -0.03 11.76
CA TYR A 20 5.01 -1.06 10.71
C TYR A 20 5.89 -2.26 11.03
N GLU A 21 6.92 -2.11 11.86
CA GLU A 21 7.75 -3.23 12.33
C GLU A 21 6.98 -4.21 13.23
N ASN A 22 5.88 -3.79 13.84
CA ASN A 22 5.07 -4.62 14.72
C ASN A 22 3.92 -5.35 14.00
N ILE A 23 3.75 -5.16 12.69
CA ILE A 23 2.71 -5.83 11.91
C ILE A 23 3.09 -7.31 11.73
N GLN A 24 2.25 -8.21 12.24
CA GLN A 24 2.46 -9.67 12.18
C GLN A 24 1.65 -10.36 11.06
N ASP A 25 1.22 -9.62 10.04
CA ASP A 25 0.51 -10.20 8.91
C ASP A 25 1.44 -11.08 8.06
N ASP A 26 1.10 -12.37 7.97
CA ASP A 26 1.82 -13.35 7.17
C ASP A 26 1.17 -13.53 5.79
N ILE A 27 1.58 -12.67 4.85
CA ILE A 27 1.10 -12.69 3.47
C ILE A 27 1.94 -13.69 2.67
N SER A 28 1.28 -14.76 2.24
CA SER A 28 1.87 -15.87 1.47
C SER A 28 1.97 -15.59 -0.03
N GLU A 29 1.00 -14.88 -0.59
CA GLU A 29 0.90 -14.59 -2.03
C GLU A 29 0.35 -13.18 -2.24
N THR A 30 0.84 -12.49 -3.27
CA THR A 30 0.34 -11.18 -3.71
C THR A 30 0.40 -11.05 -5.22
N SER A 31 -0.66 -10.52 -5.83
CA SER A 31 -0.72 -10.19 -7.25
C SER A 31 -1.38 -8.83 -7.46
N LEU A 32 -0.88 -8.08 -8.44
CA LEU A 32 -1.54 -6.88 -8.95
C LEU A 32 -2.57 -7.31 -9.99
N GLU A 33 -3.86 -7.16 -9.68
CA GLU A 33 -4.94 -7.54 -10.59
C GLU A 33 -5.23 -6.42 -11.59
N LYS A 34 -5.23 -5.17 -11.11
CA LYS A 34 -5.58 -4.01 -11.94
C LYS A 34 -4.91 -2.75 -11.45
N LEU A 35 -4.60 -1.87 -12.39
CA LEU A 35 -4.17 -0.51 -12.13
C LEU A 35 -5.10 0.47 -12.88
N VAL A 36 -5.85 1.29 -12.13
CA VAL A 36 -6.78 2.27 -12.66
C VAL A 36 -6.15 3.66 -12.55
N LYS A 37 -5.98 4.35 -13.66
CA LYS A 37 -5.41 5.71 -13.67
C LYS A 37 -6.44 6.74 -13.21
N ILE A 38 -6.05 7.59 -12.26
CA ILE A 38 -6.87 8.69 -11.73
C ILE A 38 -6.38 10.01 -12.31
N THR A 39 -5.09 10.30 -12.15
CA THR A 39 -4.43 11.49 -12.70
C THR A 39 -3.19 11.12 -13.51
N LYS A 40 -2.34 12.08 -13.88
CA LYS A 40 -1.09 11.80 -14.59
C LYS A 40 -0.15 10.91 -13.76
N THR A 41 -0.18 11.05 -12.45
CA THR A 41 0.73 10.40 -11.51
C THR A 41 0.03 9.52 -10.48
N GLU A 42 -1.28 9.64 -10.28
CA GLU A 42 -2.02 8.86 -9.28
C GLU A 42 -2.91 7.78 -9.91
N TYR A 43 -2.99 6.66 -9.20
CA TYR A 43 -3.66 5.44 -9.64
C TYR A 43 -4.31 4.73 -8.45
N HIS A 44 -5.33 3.91 -8.71
CA HIS A 44 -5.80 2.88 -7.80
C HIS A 44 -5.24 1.53 -8.22
N ALA A 45 -4.43 0.92 -7.35
CA ALA A 45 -3.95 -0.44 -7.50
C ALA A 45 -4.90 -1.41 -6.80
N ILE A 46 -5.50 -2.33 -7.56
CA ILE A 46 -6.29 -3.43 -7.01
C ILE A 46 -5.33 -4.61 -6.86
N ILE A 47 -5.05 -4.97 -5.62
CA ILE A 47 -4.14 -6.04 -5.24
C ILE A 47 -4.97 -7.18 -4.67
N LYS A 48 -4.68 -8.39 -5.12
CA LYS A 48 -5.16 -9.61 -4.49
C LYS A 48 -4.03 -10.19 -3.66
N TYR A 49 -4.32 -10.55 -2.41
CA TYR A 49 -3.35 -11.15 -1.52
C TYR A 49 -3.98 -12.32 -0.74
N LYS A 50 -3.13 -13.23 -0.30
CA LYS A 50 -3.54 -14.40 0.49
C LYS A 50 -2.72 -14.46 1.76
N GLN A 51 -3.41 -14.51 2.90
CA GLN A 51 -2.80 -14.80 4.19
C GLN A 51 -2.79 -16.32 4.41
N ASN A 52 -1.78 -16.83 5.12
CA ASN A 52 -1.70 -18.25 5.43
C ASN A 52 -2.99 -18.74 6.12
N ASN A 53 -3.54 -19.85 5.62
CA ASN A 53 -4.81 -20.45 6.07
C ASN A 53 -6.06 -19.56 5.91
N ARG A 54 -6.03 -18.55 5.03
CA ARG A 54 -7.20 -17.72 4.68
C ARG A 54 -7.43 -17.71 3.17
N ASP A 55 -8.66 -17.38 2.79
CA ASP A 55 -9.01 -17.13 1.40
C ASP A 55 -8.31 -15.87 0.87
N SER A 56 -8.14 -15.82 -0.45
CA SER A 56 -7.60 -14.63 -1.10
C SER A 56 -8.54 -13.44 -0.94
N THR A 57 -8.01 -12.31 -0.54
CA THR A 57 -8.74 -11.05 -0.36
C THR A 57 -8.23 -10.02 -1.36
N GLU A 58 -9.12 -9.16 -1.85
CA GLU A 58 -8.77 -8.02 -2.69
C GLU A 58 -8.78 -6.72 -1.88
N ILE A 59 -7.81 -5.86 -2.15
CA ILE A 59 -7.70 -4.53 -1.57
C ILE A 59 -7.39 -3.51 -2.66
N THR A 60 -8.01 -2.33 -2.57
CA THR A 60 -7.68 -1.20 -3.43
C THR A 60 -6.81 -0.23 -2.66
N LEU A 61 -5.65 0.11 -3.22
CA LEU A 61 -4.69 1.02 -2.62
C LEU A 61 -4.45 2.21 -3.56
N PRO A 62 -4.52 3.46 -3.07
CA PRO A 62 -4.07 4.60 -3.84
C PRO A 62 -2.54 4.56 -3.94
N VAL A 63 -2.03 4.72 -5.15
CA VAL A 63 -0.60 4.73 -5.44
C VAL A 63 -0.23 5.90 -6.32
N ILE A 64 0.94 6.47 -6.07
CA ILE A 64 1.53 7.54 -6.86
C ILE A 64 2.82 7.06 -7.53
N LYS A 65 2.96 7.40 -8.81
CA LYS A 65 4.18 7.22 -9.58
C LYS A 65 5.07 8.45 -9.43
N LYS A 66 6.23 8.27 -8.81
CA LYS A 66 7.31 9.26 -8.65
C LYS A 66 8.50 8.86 -9.52
N ASP A 67 9.48 9.76 -9.65
CA ASP A 67 10.69 9.50 -10.43
C ASP A 67 11.52 8.33 -9.87
N ASP A 68 11.47 8.13 -8.55
CA ASP A 68 12.17 7.07 -7.82
C ASP A 68 11.38 5.75 -7.72
N GLY A 69 10.17 5.70 -8.29
CA GLY A 69 9.33 4.50 -8.32
C GLY A 69 7.88 4.75 -7.87
N TRP A 70 7.22 3.69 -7.44
CA TRP A 70 5.83 3.72 -6.99
C TRP A 70 5.75 3.77 -5.48
N LYS A 71 4.84 4.59 -4.94
CA LYS A 71 4.58 4.67 -3.51
C LYS A 71 3.10 4.55 -3.24
N ILE A 72 2.76 3.82 -2.18
CA ILE A 72 1.40 3.75 -1.65
C ILE A 72 1.15 5.03 -0.84
N ILE A 73 0.02 5.68 -1.06
CA ILE A 73 -0.44 6.78 -0.23
C ILE A 73 -1.28 6.16 0.89
N VAL A 74 -0.94 6.43 2.15
CA VAL A 74 -1.67 5.87 3.29
C VAL A 74 -2.13 7.02 4.17
N GLY A 75 -3.41 7.04 4.56
CA GLY A 75 -3.97 8.11 5.39
C GLY A 75 -4.77 9.18 4.66
N GLU A 76 -4.89 9.10 3.35
CA GLU A 76 -5.90 9.88 2.63
C GLU A 76 -7.18 9.04 2.52
N ASP A 77 -8.28 9.55 3.08
CA ASP A 77 -9.61 9.09 2.69
C ASP A 77 -9.84 9.55 1.25
N ILE A 78 -9.91 8.59 0.33
CA ILE A 78 -10.30 8.86 -1.05
C ILE A 78 -11.79 9.20 -1.01
N LYS A 79 -12.13 10.49 -1.15
CA LYS A 79 -13.50 10.97 -1.30
C LYS A 79 -14.12 10.55 -2.63
#